data_AF-A0A165YFL5-F1
#
_entry.id   AF-A0A165YFL5-F1
#
_cell.length_a   1.000
_cell.length_b   1.000
_cell.length_c   1.000
_cell.angle_alpha   90.00
_cell.angle_beta   90.00
_cell.angle_gamma   90.00
#
_symmetry.space_group_name_H-M   'P 1'
#
loop_
_entity.id
_entity.type
_entity.pdbx_description
1 polymer ?
#
loop_
_entity_poly.entity_id
_entity_poly.type
_entity_poly.pdbx_seq_one_letter_code
_entity_poly.pdbx_strand_id
1 'polypeptide(L)'
;MELKCHCGNVSLILSSLPKEVGECNCSICRRYVAAWAYFSPEQVQINMIEPTDFYCWGDKEVEFHRCKSCGCLTHYLTTEKCSEDILAVNMRMAENEVISRIPVRKINGASY
;
A
#
# COMPACT_ATOMS: atom_id res chain seq x y z
N MET A 1 -5.91 -3.93 -12.92
CA MET A 1 -4.56 -3.32 -13.15
C MET A 1 -3.54 -4.16 -12.42
N GLU A 2 -2.40 -4.49 -13.03
CA GLU A 2 -1.32 -5.22 -12.34
C GLU A 2 -0.20 -4.26 -11.93
N LEU A 3 0.29 -4.41 -10.69
CA LEU A 3 1.45 -3.72 -10.14
C LEU A 3 2.48 -4.76 -9.72
N LYS A 4 3.77 -4.44 -9.88
CA LYS A 4 4.87 -5.32 -9.44
C LYS A 4 5.86 -4.52 -8.62
N CYS A 5 6.41 -5.16 -7.59
CA CYS A 5 7.65 -4.65 -7.01
C CYS A 5 8.79 -4.70 -8.05
N HIS A 6 9.89 -3.98 -7.80
CA HIS A 6 10.96 -3.83 -8.77
C HIS A 6 11.54 -5.15 -9.31
N CYS A 7 11.72 -6.15 -8.43
CA CYS A 7 12.25 -7.46 -8.83
C CYS A 7 11.18 -8.46 -9.32
N GLY A 8 9.90 -8.08 -9.32
CA GLY A 8 8.79 -8.94 -9.73
C GLY A 8 8.35 -10.02 -8.74
N ASN A 9 9.01 -10.15 -7.58
CA ASN A 9 8.67 -11.16 -6.55
C ASN A 9 7.22 -11.04 -6.03
N VAL A 10 6.73 -9.80 -5.91
CA VAL A 10 5.36 -9.48 -5.48
C VAL A 10 4.64 -8.83 -6.65
N SER A 11 3.47 -9.36 -7.00
CA SER A 11 2.52 -8.69 -7.90
C SER A 11 1.16 -8.51 -7.22
N LEU A 12 0.49 -7.40 -7.53
CA LEU A 12 -0.83 -7.06 -7.02
C LEU A 12 -1.74 -6.76 -8.20
N ILE A 13 -2.86 -7.49 -8.27
CA ILE A 13 -3.86 -7.34 -9.33
C ILE A 13 -5.07 -6.65 -8.70
N LEU A 14 -5.29 -5.40 -9.09
CA LEU A 14 -6.41 -4.56 -8.64
C LEU A 14 -7.64 -4.82 -9.53
N SER A 15 -8.79 -5.06 -8.91
CA SER A 15 -10.08 -5.21 -9.58
C SER A 15 -10.52 -3.97 -10.36
N SER A 16 -10.06 -2.78 -9.98
CA SER A 16 -10.36 -1.50 -10.65
C SER A 16 -9.23 -0.49 -10.49
N LEU A 17 -9.26 0.58 -11.30
CA LEU A 17 -8.38 1.74 -11.10
C LEU A 17 -8.88 2.56 -9.90
N PRO A 18 -8.00 2.97 -8.97
CA PRO A 18 -8.43 3.78 -7.84
C PRO A 18 -8.82 5.19 -8.30
N LYS A 19 -9.85 5.74 -7.66
CA LYS A 19 -10.33 7.11 -7.93
C LYS A 19 -9.42 8.18 -7.34
N GLU A 20 -8.69 7.84 -6.29
CA GLU A 20 -7.74 8.70 -5.61
C GLU A 20 -6.66 7.86 -4.90
N VAL A 21 -5.57 8.51 -4.52
CA VAL A 21 -4.56 7.96 -3.60
C VAL A 21 -4.38 8.87 -2.39
N GLY A 22 -4.21 8.28 -1.21
CA GLY A 22 -3.90 8.97 0.02
C GLY A 22 -2.40 9.19 0.21
N GLU A 23 -1.99 10.42 0.46
CA GLU A 23 -0.65 10.74 0.95
C GLU A 23 -0.76 11.25 2.40
N CYS A 24 -0.29 10.41 3.32
CA CYS A 24 -0.39 10.66 4.76
C CYS A 24 0.92 11.21 5.33
N ASN A 25 0.81 12.24 6.17
CA ASN A 25 1.95 12.91 6.80
C ASN A 25 2.36 12.32 8.17
N CYS A 26 1.74 11.21 8.63
CA CYS A 26 2.11 10.59 9.90
C CYS A 26 3.59 10.14 9.89
N SER A 27 4.14 9.86 11.08
CA SER A 27 5.57 9.62 11.26
C SER A 27 6.11 8.50 10.35
N ILE A 28 5.35 7.43 10.13
CA ILE A 28 5.77 6.31 9.28
C ILE A 28 5.48 6.57 7.79
N CYS A 29 4.28 7.03 7.43
CA CYS A 29 3.90 7.25 6.03
C CYS A 29 4.75 8.32 5.34
N ARG A 30 5.14 9.40 6.05
CA ARG A 30 6.02 10.42 5.46
C ARG A 30 7.44 9.92 5.18
N ARG A 31 7.90 8.86 5.87
CA ARG A 31 9.21 8.23 5.65
C ARG A 31 9.15 7.20 4.52
N TYR A 32 8.02 6.52 4.39
CA TYR A 32 7.76 5.64 3.26
C TYR A 32 7.43 6.38 1.97
N VAL A 33 6.96 7.63 2.09
CA VAL A 33 6.53 8.47 0.96
C VAL A 33 5.51 7.73 0.08
N ALA A 34 4.68 6.88 0.69
CA ALA A 34 3.76 6.03 -0.04
C ALA A 34 2.52 6.81 -0.54
N ALA A 35 1.96 6.35 -1.66
CA ALA A 35 0.70 6.84 -2.20
C ALA A 35 -0.33 5.70 -2.15
N TRP A 36 -1.21 5.71 -1.15
CA TRP A 36 -2.08 4.58 -0.82
C TRP A 36 -3.38 4.61 -1.61
N ALA A 37 -3.64 3.60 -2.42
CA ALA A 37 -4.98 3.31 -2.92
C ALA A 37 -5.64 2.29 -1.99
N TYR A 38 -6.83 2.61 -1.48
CA TYR A 38 -7.54 1.82 -0.48
C TYR A 38 -8.57 0.91 -1.13
N PHE A 39 -8.57 -0.37 -0.74
CA PHE A 39 -9.45 -1.42 -1.25
C PHE A 39 -9.92 -2.31 -0.09
N SER A 40 -11.01 -3.05 -0.29
CA SER A 40 -11.27 -4.25 0.53
C SER A 40 -10.31 -5.38 0.10
N PRO A 41 -9.96 -6.33 0.98
CA PRO A 41 -9.01 -7.41 0.62
C PRO A 41 -9.44 -8.22 -0.59
N GLU A 42 -10.74 -8.45 -0.79
CA GLU A 42 -11.26 -9.22 -1.94
C GLU A 42 -11.08 -8.51 -3.30
N GLN A 43 -10.83 -7.19 -3.29
CA GLN A 43 -10.65 -6.39 -4.49
C GLN A 43 -9.22 -6.42 -5.03
N VAL A 44 -8.28 -7.02 -4.30
CA VAL A 44 -6.87 -7.09 -4.66
C VAL A 44 -6.35 -8.52 -4.51
N GLN A 45 -5.93 -9.11 -5.62
CA GLN A 45 -5.21 -10.37 -5.58
C GLN A 45 -3.72 -10.11 -5.41
N ILE A 46 -3.10 -10.68 -4.38
CA ILE A 46 -1.66 -10.60 -4.14
C ILE A 46 -1.02 -11.94 -4.53
N ASN A 47 -0.05 -11.90 -5.43
CA ASN A 47 0.79 -13.04 -5.77
C ASN A 47 2.22 -12.81 -5.29
N MET A 48 2.81 -13.83 -4.70
CA MET A 48 4.16 -13.79 -4.14
C MET A 48 4.91 -15.06 -4.56
N ILE A 49 6.12 -14.90 -5.09
CA ILE A 49 7.04 -16.02 -5.30
C ILE A 49 7.63 -16.41 -3.93
N GLU A 50 8.20 -15.43 -3.22
CA GLU A 50 8.64 -15.54 -1.83
C GLU A 50 7.83 -14.61 -0.91
N PRO A 51 7.59 -14.99 0.35
CA PRO A 51 6.84 -14.17 1.30
C PRO A 51 7.44 -12.77 1.52
N THR A 52 6.60 -11.76 1.68
CA THR A 52 7.02 -10.43 2.13
C THR A 52 7.49 -10.43 3.58
N ASP A 53 8.30 -9.45 3.96
CA ASP A 53 8.41 -9.03 5.37
C ASP A 53 7.41 -7.92 5.65
N PHE A 54 6.95 -7.82 6.89
CA PHE A 54 6.11 -6.71 7.33
C PHE A 54 6.68 -6.02 8.56
N TYR A 55 6.25 -4.78 8.74
CA TYR A 55 6.52 -3.99 9.94
C TYR A 55 5.20 -3.49 10.54
N CYS A 56 5.02 -3.69 11.83
CA CYS A 56 3.85 -3.27 12.58
C CYS A 56 4.31 -2.44 13.79
N TRP A 57 3.62 -1.34 14.07
CA TRP A 57 4.02 -0.35 15.08
C TRP A 57 2.78 0.31 15.71
N GLY A 58 2.97 0.99 16.84
CA GLY A 58 1.93 1.80 17.48
C GLY A 58 0.83 0.95 18.10
N ASP A 59 -0.41 1.29 17.80
CA ASP A 59 -1.63 0.53 18.14
C ASP A 59 -1.62 -0.91 17.59
N LYS A 60 -0.75 -1.18 16.61
CA LYS A 60 -0.63 -2.44 15.89
C LYS A 60 -1.84 -2.75 15.01
N GLU A 61 -2.50 -1.71 14.51
CA GLU A 61 -3.64 -1.83 13.59
C GLU A 61 -3.22 -2.07 12.14
N VAL A 62 -1.97 -1.82 11.77
CA VAL A 62 -1.51 -1.89 10.37
C VAL A 62 -0.18 -2.64 10.23
N GLU A 63 -0.16 -3.60 9.31
CA GLU A 63 1.05 -4.31 8.86
C GLU A 63 1.52 -3.74 7.52
N PHE A 64 2.68 -3.11 7.49
CA PHE A 64 3.28 -2.55 6.28
C PHE A 64 4.19 -3.58 5.60
N HIS A 65 3.76 -4.14 4.46
CA HIS A 65 4.45 -5.21 3.75
C HIS A 65 5.45 -4.69 2.71
N ARG A 66 6.65 -5.28 2.71
CA ARG A 66 7.72 -5.00 1.76
C ARG A 66 8.28 -6.28 1.16
N CYS A 67 8.71 -6.18 -0.10
CA CYS A 67 9.43 -7.26 -0.74
C CYS A 67 10.79 -7.49 -0.04
N LYS A 68 11.07 -8.73 0.37
CA LYS A 68 12.36 -9.11 0.97
C LYS A 68 13.56 -8.89 0.04
N SER A 69 13.34 -9.05 -1.26
CA SER A 69 14.40 -8.99 -2.27
C SER A 69 14.77 -7.56 -2.67
N CYS A 70 13.79 -6.72 -3.03
CA CYS A 70 14.05 -5.35 -3.51
C CYS A 70 13.71 -4.24 -2.51
N GLY A 71 13.07 -4.56 -1.38
CA GLY A 71 12.68 -3.58 -0.37
C GLY A 71 11.48 -2.70 -0.74
N CYS A 72 10.91 -2.81 -1.94
CA CYS A 72 9.71 -2.06 -2.31
C CYS A 72 8.59 -2.31 -1.29
N LEU A 73 8.05 -1.23 -0.73
CA LEU A 73 6.86 -1.25 0.11
C LEU A 73 5.63 -1.39 -0.79
N THR A 74 4.98 -2.55 -0.75
CA THR A 74 3.98 -2.93 -1.75
C THR A 74 2.58 -2.59 -1.31
N HIS A 75 2.22 -2.97 -0.09
CA HIS A 75 0.88 -2.77 0.46
C HIS A 75 0.95 -2.68 1.99
N TYR A 76 -0.16 -2.31 2.59
CA TYR A 76 -0.42 -2.62 3.98
C TYR A 76 -1.76 -3.36 4.11
N LEU A 77 -1.88 -4.13 5.19
CA LEU A 77 -3.14 -4.73 5.64
C LEU A 77 -3.48 -4.18 7.02
N THR A 78 -4.76 -3.97 7.29
CA THR A 78 -5.18 -3.80 8.69
C THR A 78 -5.18 -5.15 9.41
N THR A 79 -4.90 -5.12 10.71
CA THR A 79 -4.94 -6.30 11.57
C THR A 79 -6.32 -6.44 12.22
N GLU A 80 -6.54 -7.53 12.94
CA GLU A 80 -7.72 -7.76 13.79
C GLU A 80 -7.98 -6.67 14.85
N LYS A 81 -7.02 -5.77 15.10
CA LYS A 81 -7.17 -4.66 16.04
C LYS A 81 -7.82 -3.43 15.42
N CYS A 82 -7.77 -3.31 14.10
CA CYS A 82 -8.47 -2.24 13.41
C CYS A 82 -9.95 -2.63 13.24
N SER A 83 -10.85 -1.67 13.42
CA SER A 83 -12.28 -1.90 13.15
C SER A 83 -12.61 -2.03 11.66
N GLU A 84 -11.69 -1.61 10.79
CA GLU A 84 -11.85 -1.66 9.34
C GLU A 84 -10.97 -2.75 8.73
N ASP A 85 -11.48 -3.41 7.69
CA ASP A 85 -10.76 -4.42 6.92
C ASP A 85 -10.28 -3.80 5.59
N ILE A 86 -9.03 -3.36 5.58
CA ILE A 86 -8.45 -2.54 4.50
C ILE A 86 -7.18 -3.20 3.99
N LEU A 87 -7.11 -3.30 2.66
CA LEU A 87 -5.87 -3.54 1.91
C LEU A 87 -5.53 -2.28 1.13
N ALA A 88 -4.44 -1.61 1.51
CA ALA A 88 -3.98 -0.43 0.81
C ALA A 88 -2.76 -0.74 -0.05
N VAL A 89 -2.81 -0.38 -1.33
CA VAL A 89 -1.74 -0.64 -2.29
C VAL A 89 -0.93 0.63 -2.53
N ASN A 90 0.40 0.51 -2.51
CA ASN A 90 1.28 1.62 -2.82
C ASN A 90 1.35 1.86 -4.33
N MET A 91 0.60 2.87 -4.79
CA MET A 91 0.52 3.23 -6.20
C MET A 91 1.81 3.82 -6.77
N ARG A 92 2.84 4.08 -5.96
CA ARG A 92 4.18 4.43 -6.47
C ARG A 92 4.88 3.30 -7.23
N MET A 93 4.32 2.09 -7.21
CA MET A 93 4.75 1.00 -8.10
C MET A 93 4.14 1.10 -9.51
N ALA A 94 3.15 1.95 -9.73
CA ALA A 94 2.57 2.15 -11.05
C ALA A 94 3.53 2.93 -11.96
N GLU A 95 3.33 2.80 -13.28
CA GLU A 95 3.99 3.68 -14.24
C GLU A 95 3.70 5.15 -13.93
N ASN A 96 4.68 6.03 -14.18
CA ASN A 96 4.61 7.45 -13.82
C ASN A 96 3.42 8.15 -14.50
N GLU A 97 3.10 7.77 -15.73
CA GLU A 97 1.97 8.31 -16.49
C GLU A 97 0.63 7.91 -15.88
N VAL A 98 0.55 6.77 -15.20
CA VAL A 98 -0.67 6.31 -14.55
C VAL A 98 -0.86 7.04 -13.23
N ILE A 99 0.14 7.04 -12.34
CA ILE A 99 0.02 7.67 -11.02
C ILE A 99 -0.17 9.18 -11.12
N SER A 100 0.47 9.86 -12.09
CA SER A 100 0.32 11.31 -12.28
C SER A 100 -1.09 11.76 -12.67
N ARG A 101 -1.95 10.83 -13.11
CA ARG A 101 -3.35 11.09 -13.47
C ARG A 101 -4.33 10.79 -12.33
N ILE A 102 -3.88 10.15 -11.25
CA ILE A 102 -4.74 9.78 -10.13
C ILE A 102 -4.74 10.95 -9.12
N PRO A 103 -5.92 11.49 -8.76
CA PRO A 103 -6.04 12.52 -7.74
C PRO A 103 -5.38 12.14 -6.41
N VAL A 104 -4.73 13.10 -5.75
CA VAL A 104 -4.07 12.91 -4.45
C VAL A 104 -4.90 13.55 -3.34
N ARG A 105 -5.34 12.74 -2.38
CA ARG A 105 -5.92 13.20 -1.12
C ARG A 105 -4.82 13.33 -0.06
N LYS A 106 -4.64 14.55 0.47
CA LYS A 106 -3.71 14.78 1.58
C LYS A 106 -4.37 14.38 2.90
N ILE A 107 -3.68 13.55 3.69
CA ILE A 107 -4.19 13.04 4.96
C ILE A 107 -3.30 13.56 6.09
N ASN A 108 -3.92 14.22 7.06
CA ASN A 108 -3.23 14.73 8.25
C ASN A 108 -3.16 13.67 9.36
N GLY A 109 -2.48 12.55 9.08
CA GLY A 109 -2.30 11.46 10.03
C GLY A 109 -1.39 11.80 11.22
N ALA A 110 -0.68 12.94 11.19
CA ALA A 110 0.16 13.38 12.31
C ALA A 110 -0.64 14.05 13.45
N SER A 111 -1.95 14.30 13.25
CA SER A 111 -2.85 14.87 14.27
C SER A 111 -3.70 13.84 15.00
N TYR A 112 -3.50 12.55 14.71
CA TYR A 112 -4.11 11.41 15.39
C TYR A 112 -3.11 10.79 16.34
#